data_AF-F2ALS9-F1
#
_entry.id   AF-F2ALS9-F1
#
_cell.length_a   1.000
_cell.length_b   1.000
_cell.length_c   1.000
_cell.angle_alpha   90.00
_cell.angle_beta   90.00
_cell.angle_gamma   90.00
#
_symmetry.space_group_name_H-M   'P 1'
#
loop_
_entity.id
_entity.type
_entity.pdbx_description
1 polymer ?
#
loop_
_entity_poly.entity_id
_entity_poly.type
_entity_poly.pdbx_seq_one_letter_code
_entity_poly.pdbx_strand_id
1 'polypeptide(L)'
;MATWVTEQLGAEHDKPFFLGFGFYRPHVPFFPPRRVYDSFKNVQLPRVDEDDWNDIPDAARKVSMSNPKIPTHDWMRKEGRWKQAVHCYLASVRWTDEQLGRVLDALDNGPHAMNTIVVLFSDHGYHLGEKQRWSKFSLWERTTHVPLIISLPGGVKDKSNRPVELLSIYPTLIDLCGLPANQKLEGVSLQPLLDNPNADWKHVAISTLGQNNHAVRDERWRYIRYADGSEELYDHQADPNEWNNIASKPLPSGLHTKVIGRLKKHLPKTNSPQRGQTER
;
A
#
# COMPACT_ATOMS: atom_id res chain seq x y z
N MET A 1 12.75 10.44 17.27
CA MET A 1 12.89 9.21 16.47
C MET A 1 14.08 9.29 15.53
N ALA A 2 14.08 10.09 14.45
CA ALA A 2 15.21 10.15 13.51
C ALA A 2 16.57 10.38 14.18
N THR A 3 16.66 11.33 15.12
CA THR A 3 17.90 11.56 15.90
C THR A 3 18.38 10.31 16.64
N TRP A 4 17.48 9.60 17.33
CA TRP A 4 17.82 8.36 18.03
C TRP A 4 18.29 7.27 17.06
N VAL A 5 17.62 7.12 15.90
CA VAL A 5 18.01 6.17 14.86
C VAL A 5 19.42 6.48 14.32
N THR A 6 19.71 7.76 14.04
CA THR A 6 21.04 8.22 13.63
C THR A 6 22.11 7.86 14.67
N GLU A 7 21.81 8.02 15.96
CA GLU A 7 22.74 7.62 17.04
C GLU A 7 22.99 6.10 17.04
N GLN A 8 21.96 5.28 16.83
CA GLN A 8 22.12 3.82 16.78
C GLN A 8 22.94 3.36 15.56
N LEU A 9 22.78 4.04 14.42
CA LEU A 9 23.53 3.76 13.19
C LEU A 9 25.00 4.21 13.26
N GLY A 10 25.30 5.22 14.07
CA GLY A 10 26.66 5.69 14.30
C GLY A 10 27.46 4.84 15.31
N ALA A 11 26.80 3.96 16.06
CA ALA A 11 27.45 3.06 17.00
C ALA A 11 28.09 1.85 16.30
N GLU A 12 29.23 1.38 16.80
CA GLU A 12 29.79 0.09 16.41
C GLU A 12 28.99 -1.05 17.06
N HIS A 13 28.82 -2.16 16.34
CA HIS A 13 28.12 -3.34 16.82
C HIS A 13 28.97 -4.58 16.52
N ASP A 14 29.21 -5.42 17.53
CA ASP A 14 29.99 -6.66 17.37
C ASP A 14 29.25 -7.77 16.61
N LYS A 15 27.92 -7.61 16.42
CA LYS A 15 27.04 -8.58 15.76
C LYS A 15 26.16 -7.86 14.74
N PRO A 16 25.71 -8.57 13.67
CA PRO A 16 24.66 -8.05 12.80
C PRO A 16 23.42 -7.66 13.61
N PHE A 17 22.79 -6.56 13.26
CA PHE A 17 21.61 -6.05 13.95
C PHE A 17 20.42 -5.89 13.00
N PHE A 18 19.23 -5.84 13.59
CA PHE A 18 17.99 -5.48 12.91
C PHE A 18 17.44 -4.21 13.55
N LEU A 19 17.19 -3.18 12.73
CA LEU A 19 16.63 -1.91 13.19
C LEU A 19 15.31 -1.63 12.48
N GLY A 20 14.20 -1.79 13.21
CA GLY A 20 12.86 -1.41 12.75
C GLY A 20 12.42 -0.10 13.37
N PHE A 21 12.04 0.88 12.56
CA PHE A 21 11.44 2.12 13.02
C PHE A 21 10.40 2.61 12.01
N GLY A 22 9.42 3.40 12.46
CA GLY A 22 8.31 3.86 11.63
C GLY A 22 7.97 5.32 11.87
N PHE A 23 7.94 6.12 10.80
CA PHE A 23 7.49 7.50 10.89
C PHE A 23 5.97 7.54 11.07
N TYR A 24 5.50 8.25 12.08
CA TYR A 24 4.06 8.42 12.31
C TYR A 24 3.37 9.18 11.16
N ARG A 25 4.06 10.16 10.56
CA ARG A 25 3.52 10.95 9.44
C ARG A 25 3.66 10.15 8.14
N PRO A 26 2.65 10.21 7.23
CA PRO A 26 1.61 11.23 7.15
C PRO A 26 0.26 10.84 7.81
N HIS A 27 0.24 9.99 8.84
CA HIS A 27 -1.02 9.68 9.54
C HIS A 27 -1.70 10.95 10.07
N VAL A 28 -3.03 10.97 10.05
CA VAL A 28 -3.84 12.06 10.61
C VAL A 28 -3.59 12.23 12.12
N PRO A 29 -3.68 13.46 12.67
CA PRO A 29 -3.88 14.72 11.98
C PRO A 29 -2.64 15.18 11.20
N PHE A 30 -2.85 15.81 10.04
CA PHE A 30 -1.77 16.27 9.16
C PHE A 30 -1.15 17.57 9.67
N PHE A 31 -0.17 17.45 10.56
CA PHE A 31 0.55 18.59 11.15
C PHE A 31 2.03 18.61 10.71
N PRO A 32 2.33 19.07 9.49
CA PRO A 32 3.71 19.29 9.04
C PRO A 32 4.31 20.56 9.69
N PRO A 33 5.65 20.66 9.79
CA PRO A 33 6.29 21.92 10.16
C PRO A 33 5.93 23.03 9.16
N ARG A 34 5.73 24.25 9.66
CA ARG A 34 5.34 25.40 8.82
C ARG A 34 6.29 25.63 7.64
N ARG A 35 7.61 25.50 7.85
CA ARG A 35 8.61 25.61 6.76
C ARG A 35 8.31 24.67 5.59
N VAL A 36 7.92 23.43 5.89
CA VAL A 36 7.61 22.43 4.85
C VAL A 36 6.23 22.67 4.25
N TYR A 37 5.26 23.15 5.04
CA TYR A 37 3.98 23.58 4.48
C TYR A 37 4.16 24.74 3.47
N ASP A 38 4.89 25.78 3.86
CA ASP A 38 5.09 27.00 3.06
C ASP A 38 5.99 26.79 1.82
N SER A 39 6.69 25.66 1.72
CA SER A 39 7.51 25.30 0.56
C SER A 39 6.69 24.89 -0.66
N PHE A 40 5.46 24.38 -0.46
CA PHE A 40 4.52 24.11 -1.54
C PHE A 40 3.77 25.40 -1.89
N LYS A 41 3.95 25.90 -3.11
CA LYS A 41 3.20 27.07 -3.61
C LYS A 41 1.83 26.68 -4.18
N ASN A 42 1.79 25.55 -4.85
CA ASN A 42 0.57 24.95 -5.39
C ASN A 42 0.60 23.44 -5.13
N VAL A 43 -0.57 22.85 -4.97
CA VAL A 43 -0.73 21.40 -4.88
C VAL A 43 -1.75 20.95 -5.91
N GLN A 44 -1.44 19.84 -6.57
CA GLN A 44 -2.36 19.17 -7.47
C GLN A 44 -3.33 18.36 -6.62
N LEU A 45 -4.64 18.61 -6.80
CA LEU A 45 -5.67 17.79 -6.17
C LEU A 45 -5.81 16.46 -6.90
N PRO A 46 -6.15 15.37 -6.20
CA PRO A 46 -6.55 14.13 -6.85
C PRO A 46 -7.69 14.36 -7.84
N ARG A 47 -7.70 13.57 -8.91
CA ARG A 47 -8.89 13.50 -9.79
C ARG A 47 -9.95 12.68 -9.06
N VAL A 48 -11.14 13.23 -8.96
CA VAL A 48 -12.29 12.57 -8.34
C VAL A 48 -13.43 12.57 -9.34
N ASP A 49 -14.15 11.45 -9.40
CA ASP A 49 -15.40 11.34 -10.12
C ASP A 49 -16.55 11.40 -9.08
N GLU A 50 -17.55 12.22 -9.35
CA GLU A 50 -18.72 12.37 -8.48
C GLU A 50 -19.63 11.13 -8.55
N ASP A 51 -19.60 10.45 -9.70
CA ASP A 51 -20.43 9.29 -10.02
C ASP A 51 -19.72 7.96 -9.75
N ASP A 52 -18.51 7.98 -9.19
CA ASP A 52 -17.62 6.82 -8.94
C ASP A 52 -18.26 5.71 -8.07
N TRP A 53 -19.38 6.02 -7.42
CA TRP A 53 -20.13 5.06 -6.60
C TRP A 53 -21.34 4.48 -7.31
N ASN A 54 -21.72 4.96 -8.49
CA ASN A 54 -22.95 4.55 -9.16
C ASN A 54 -22.94 3.09 -9.61
N ASP A 55 -21.76 2.49 -9.80
CA ASP A 55 -21.61 1.10 -10.23
C ASP A 55 -20.89 0.18 -9.23
N ILE A 56 -20.64 0.65 -8.00
CA ILE A 56 -20.12 -0.20 -6.92
C ILE A 56 -21.26 -0.89 -6.13
N PRO A 57 -21.05 -2.12 -5.65
CA PRO A 57 -22.02 -2.79 -4.78
C PRO A 57 -22.24 -2.10 -3.44
N ASP A 58 -23.40 -2.34 -2.83
CA ASP A 58 -23.71 -1.82 -1.48
C ASP A 58 -22.73 -2.32 -0.41
N ALA A 59 -22.19 -3.53 -0.53
CA ALA A 59 -21.19 -4.03 0.39
C ALA A 59 -19.92 -3.18 0.39
N ALA A 60 -19.48 -2.71 -0.79
CA ALA A 60 -18.33 -1.82 -0.92
C ALA A 60 -18.55 -0.51 -0.15
N ARG A 61 -19.73 0.08 -0.29
CA ARG A 61 -20.15 1.28 0.45
C ARG A 61 -20.14 1.04 1.96
N LYS A 62 -20.77 -0.05 2.42
CA LYS A 62 -20.84 -0.42 3.85
C LYS A 62 -19.46 -0.63 4.46
N VAL A 63 -18.59 -1.39 3.78
CA VAL A 63 -17.22 -1.63 4.23
C VAL A 63 -16.46 -0.30 4.32
N SER A 64 -16.57 0.55 3.30
CA SER A 64 -15.81 1.80 3.28
C SER A 64 -16.32 2.89 4.22
N MET A 65 -17.60 2.85 4.56
CA MET A 65 -18.24 3.75 5.53
C MET A 65 -18.32 3.16 6.95
N SER A 66 -17.71 2.00 7.19
CA SER A 66 -17.76 1.30 8.48
C SER A 66 -17.28 2.13 9.68
N ASN A 67 -16.40 3.12 9.44
CA ASN A 67 -16.00 4.09 10.45
C ASN A 67 -16.66 5.46 10.16
N PRO A 68 -17.71 5.84 10.91
CA PRO A 68 -18.45 7.08 10.69
C PRO A 68 -17.67 8.34 11.09
N LYS A 69 -16.54 8.20 11.79
CA LYS A 69 -15.67 9.34 12.17
C LYS A 69 -14.84 9.85 10.99
N ILE A 70 -14.79 9.11 9.88
CA ILE A 70 -14.04 9.49 8.68
C ILE A 70 -14.96 10.34 7.81
N PRO A 71 -14.56 11.59 7.47
CA PRO A 71 -15.39 12.47 6.67
C PRO A 71 -15.58 11.91 5.26
N THR A 72 -16.75 12.20 4.68
CA THR A 72 -16.97 11.99 3.25
C THR A 72 -16.23 13.05 2.45
N HIS A 73 -15.92 12.74 1.19
CA HIS A 73 -15.31 13.73 0.31
C HIS A 73 -16.22 14.93 0.03
N ASP A 74 -17.52 14.68 -0.18
CA ASP A 74 -18.54 15.73 -0.31
C ASP A 74 -18.52 16.73 0.86
N TRP A 75 -18.45 16.24 2.11
CA TRP A 75 -18.33 17.11 3.28
C TRP A 75 -17.03 17.94 3.24
N MET A 76 -15.89 17.32 2.90
CA MET A 76 -14.61 18.04 2.77
C MET A 76 -14.64 19.14 1.71
N ARG A 77 -15.41 18.97 0.63
CA ARG A 77 -15.63 19.98 -0.40
C ARG A 77 -16.52 21.12 0.09
N LYS A 78 -17.67 20.79 0.70
CA LYS A 78 -18.61 21.78 1.25
C LYS A 78 -17.97 22.68 2.31
N GLU A 79 -17.08 22.11 3.11
CA GLU A 79 -16.32 22.85 4.12
C GLU A 79 -15.09 23.60 3.56
N GLY A 80 -14.81 23.50 2.26
CA GLY A 80 -13.63 24.13 1.65
C GLY A 80 -12.29 23.56 2.13
N ARG A 81 -12.28 22.36 2.73
CA ARG A 81 -11.11 21.76 3.40
C ARG A 81 -10.23 20.91 2.49
N TRP A 82 -10.75 20.50 1.32
CA TRP A 82 -10.05 19.54 0.45
C TRP A 82 -8.63 19.99 0.08
N LYS A 83 -8.47 21.19 -0.48
CA LYS A 83 -7.16 21.69 -0.91
C LYS A 83 -6.17 21.79 0.25
N GLN A 84 -6.62 22.31 1.39
CA GLN A 84 -5.77 22.44 2.58
C GLN A 84 -5.34 21.06 3.11
N ALA A 85 -6.25 20.09 3.16
CA ALA A 85 -5.94 18.75 3.64
C ALA A 85 -4.94 18.01 2.72
N VAL A 86 -5.11 18.12 1.39
CA VAL A 86 -4.13 17.59 0.42
C VAL A 86 -2.76 18.26 0.61
N HIS A 87 -2.74 19.58 0.78
CA HIS A 87 -1.51 20.32 1.04
C HIS A 87 -0.81 19.83 2.31
N CYS A 88 -1.53 19.74 3.42
CA CYS A 88 -0.98 19.25 4.69
C CYS A 88 -0.48 17.80 4.60
N TYR A 89 -1.17 16.93 3.85
CA TYR A 89 -0.75 15.55 3.61
C TYR A 89 0.58 15.52 2.85
N LEU A 90 0.68 16.21 1.71
CA LEU A 90 1.90 16.27 0.89
C LEU A 90 3.07 16.89 1.65
N ALA A 91 2.83 17.95 2.43
CA ALA A 91 3.84 18.53 3.29
C ALA A 91 4.26 17.58 4.44
N SER A 92 3.35 16.74 4.95
CA SER A 92 3.71 15.72 5.93
C SER A 92 4.57 14.62 5.32
N VAL A 93 4.27 14.21 4.07
CA VAL A 93 5.11 13.29 3.30
C VAL A 93 6.51 13.88 3.07
N ARG A 94 6.61 15.14 2.61
CA ARG A 94 7.89 15.82 2.42
C ARG A 94 8.69 15.95 3.72
N TRP A 95 8.03 16.19 4.84
CA TRP A 95 8.72 16.21 6.12
C TRP A 95 9.28 14.83 6.48
N THR A 96 8.49 13.76 6.30
CA THR A 96 8.95 12.38 6.51
C THR A 96 10.13 12.05 5.60
N ASP A 97 10.09 12.46 4.33
CA ASP A 97 11.19 12.34 3.36
C ASP A 97 12.47 13.05 3.83
N GLU A 98 12.38 14.29 4.32
CA GLU A 98 13.52 15.00 4.92
C GLU A 98 14.09 14.25 6.16
N GLN A 99 13.23 13.61 6.97
CA GLN A 99 13.68 12.85 8.14
C GLN A 99 14.31 11.51 7.76
N LEU A 100 13.81 10.87 6.71
CA LEU A 100 14.41 9.67 6.15
C LEU A 100 15.80 9.99 5.58
N GLY A 101 15.96 11.12 4.87
CA GLY A 101 17.26 11.58 4.38
C GLY A 101 18.31 11.65 5.49
N ARG A 102 17.97 12.24 6.64
CA ARG A 102 18.87 12.29 7.81
C ARG A 102 19.30 10.91 8.32
N VAL A 103 18.41 9.91 8.23
CA VAL A 103 18.71 8.53 8.66
C VAL A 103 19.63 7.86 7.64
N LEU A 104 19.34 8.02 6.35
CA LEU A 104 20.17 7.47 5.27
C LEU A 104 21.55 8.12 5.24
N ASP A 105 21.64 9.44 5.41
CA ASP A 105 22.91 10.16 5.54
C ASP A 105 23.74 9.62 6.72
N ALA A 106 23.10 9.30 7.84
CA ALA A 106 23.78 8.72 8.99
C ALA A 106 24.27 7.28 8.73
N LEU A 107 23.48 6.48 8.01
CA LEU A 107 23.88 5.15 7.59
C LEU A 107 25.09 5.22 6.64
N ASP A 108 25.01 6.06 5.60
CA ASP A 108 26.02 6.19 4.55
C ASP A 108 27.36 6.72 5.07
N ASN A 109 27.32 7.60 6.08
CA ASN A 109 28.53 8.10 6.74
C ASN A 109 28.99 7.22 7.92
N GLY A 110 28.24 6.18 8.26
CA GLY A 110 28.47 5.32 9.41
C GLY A 110 29.30 4.06 9.06
N PRO A 111 29.70 3.30 10.09
CA PRO A 111 30.51 2.08 9.90
C PRO A 111 29.77 0.95 9.16
N HIS A 112 28.44 1.04 8.99
CA HIS A 112 27.60 -0.02 8.43
C HIS A 112 27.14 0.24 6.98
N ALA A 113 27.58 1.32 6.34
CA ALA A 113 27.13 1.77 5.02
C ALA A 113 27.18 0.67 3.94
N MET A 114 28.28 -0.07 3.91
CA MET A 114 28.56 -1.06 2.86
C MET A 114 28.02 -2.47 3.17
N ASN A 115 27.27 -2.65 4.27
CA ASN A 115 26.79 -3.97 4.71
C ASN A 115 25.36 -3.92 5.28
N THR A 116 24.54 -2.95 4.84
CA THR A 116 23.16 -2.79 5.33
C THR A 116 22.15 -2.97 4.20
N ILE A 117 21.18 -3.85 4.43
CA ILE A 117 19.96 -3.92 3.61
C ILE A 117 18.97 -2.90 4.15
N VAL A 118 18.47 -2.01 3.29
CA VAL A 118 17.45 -1.02 3.65
C VAL A 118 16.12 -1.41 3.00
N VAL A 119 15.07 -1.56 3.80
CA VAL A 119 13.70 -1.79 3.32
C VAL A 119 12.82 -0.61 3.73
N LEU A 120 12.31 0.14 2.76
CA LEU A 120 11.36 1.23 2.96
C LEU A 120 10.00 0.81 2.43
N PHE A 121 8.97 0.91 3.27
CA PHE A 121 7.59 0.64 2.87
C PHE A 121 6.57 1.45 3.68
N SER A 122 5.32 1.51 3.19
CA SER A 122 4.16 2.00 3.95
C SER A 122 3.29 0.82 4.35
N ASP A 123 2.59 0.91 5.49
CA ASP A 123 1.69 -0.13 5.98
C ASP A 123 0.39 -0.22 5.15
N HIS A 124 -0.09 0.91 4.66
CA HIS A 124 -1.22 1.01 3.74
C HIS A 124 -1.16 2.28 2.88
N GLY A 125 -2.02 2.35 1.86
CA GLY A 125 -2.26 3.56 1.06
C GLY A 125 -3.25 4.54 1.73
N TYR A 126 -3.70 5.56 1.02
CA TYR A 126 -4.60 6.57 1.60
C TYR A 126 -5.43 7.30 0.53
N HIS A 127 -6.75 7.41 0.75
CA HIS A 127 -7.62 8.26 -0.08
C HIS A 127 -7.51 9.73 0.33
N LEU A 128 -7.43 10.61 -0.66
CA LEU A 128 -7.45 12.07 -0.52
C LEU A 128 -8.66 12.69 -1.25
N GLY A 129 -9.70 11.89 -1.44
CA GLY A 129 -10.96 12.26 -2.07
C GLY A 129 -11.47 11.24 -3.08
N GLU A 130 -10.59 10.39 -3.62
CA GLU A 130 -10.94 9.30 -4.53
C GLU A 130 -12.01 8.39 -3.91
N LYS A 131 -12.88 7.81 -4.77
CA LYS A 131 -14.03 7.01 -4.34
C LYS A 131 -14.90 7.74 -3.31
N GLN A 132 -15.01 9.07 -3.35
CA GLN A 132 -15.73 9.88 -2.36
C GLN A 132 -15.29 9.68 -0.89
N ARG A 133 -14.07 9.15 -0.68
CA ARG A 133 -13.55 8.80 0.65
C ARG A 133 -12.27 9.52 1.01
N TRP A 134 -11.97 9.44 2.29
CA TRP A 134 -10.68 9.75 2.90
C TRP A 134 -10.23 8.54 3.69
N SER A 135 -8.95 8.45 4.04
CA SER A 135 -8.39 7.34 4.83
C SER A 135 -8.26 6.02 4.05
N LYS A 136 -8.11 4.89 4.75
CA LYS A 136 -7.62 3.61 4.21
C LYS A 136 -8.61 2.44 4.21
N PHE A 137 -9.84 2.65 4.66
CA PHE A 137 -10.81 1.56 4.83
C PHE A 137 -11.49 1.21 3.50
N SER A 138 -10.74 0.58 2.59
CA SER A 138 -11.26 0.01 1.36
C SER A 138 -10.33 -1.04 0.77
N LEU A 139 -10.82 -1.75 -0.24
CA LEU A 139 -10.07 -2.76 -1.01
C LEU A 139 -9.60 -2.25 -2.38
N TRP A 140 -9.86 -0.98 -2.70
CA TRP A 140 -9.42 -0.30 -3.91
C TRP A 140 -7.90 -0.04 -3.94
N GLU A 141 -7.37 0.25 -5.11
CA GLU A 141 -5.93 0.44 -5.35
C GLU A 141 -5.33 1.50 -4.41
N ARG A 142 -6.01 2.64 -4.26
CA ARG A 142 -5.51 3.80 -3.49
C ARG A 142 -5.13 3.49 -2.05
N THR A 143 -5.74 2.47 -1.44
CA THR A 143 -5.49 2.11 -0.03
C THR A 143 -4.64 0.85 0.13
N THR A 144 -4.37 0.14 -0.95
CA THR A 144 -3.64 -1.14 -0.94
C THR A 144 -2.32 -1.09 -1.70
N HIS A 145 -2.12 -0.09 -2.56
CA HIS A 145 -0.87 0.16 -3.25
C HIS A 145 0.01 1.12 -2.44
N VAL A 146 1.23 0.68 -2.14
CA VAL A 146 2.18 1.35 -1.24
C VAL A 146 3.57 1.40 -1.86
N PRO A 147 4.42 2.37 -1.47
CA PRO A 147 5.83 2.28 -1.79
C PRO A 147 6.44 1.03 -1.13
N LEU A 148 7.30 0.33 -1.88
CA LEU A 148 8.22 -0.68 -1.40
C LEU A 148 9.54 -0.50 -2.13
N ILE A 149 10.61 -0.20 -1.40
CA ILE A 149 11.96 -0.05 -1.92
C ILE A 149 12.86 -0.96 -1.08
N ILE A 150 13.65 -1.81 -1.75
CA ILE A 150 14.67 -2.65 -1.14
C ILE A 150 16.01 -2.23 -1.73
N SER A 151 16.90 -1.71 -0.89
CA SER A 151 18.26 -1.34 -1.27
C SER A 151 19.23 -2.37 -0.69
N LEU A 152 20.02 -2.99 -1.56
CA LEU A 152 21.06 -3.94 -1.19
C LEU A 152 22.43 -3.26 -1.25
N PRO A 153 23.40 -3.65 -0.40
CA PRO A 153 24.79 -3.22 -0.57
C PRO A 153 25.31 -3.56 -1.97
N GLY A 154 25.80 -2.56 -2.72
CA GLY A 154 26.28 -2.75 -4.09
C GLY A 154 25.18 -3.08 -5.12
N GLY A 155 23.90 -2.95 -4.77
CA GLY A 155 22.78 -3.19 -5.67
C GLY A 155 22.69 -2.17 -6.81
N VAL A 156 21.93 -2.52 -7.86
CA VAL A 156 21.65 -1.63 -9.00
C VAL A 156 20.32 -0.89 -8.82
N LYS A 157 20.19 0.27 -9.47
CA LYS A 157 18.91 1.00 -9.51
C LYS A 157 18.02 0.37 -10.56
N ASP A 158 16.93 -0.25 -10.11
CA ASP A 158 15.95 -0.89 -10.99
C ASP A 158 14.52 -0.75 -10.45
N LYS A 159 13.53 -1.14 -11.26
CA LYS A 159 12.11 -1.11 -10.92
C LYS A 159 11.40 -2.32 -11.50
N SER A 160 10.73 -3.07 -10.63
CA SER A 160 9.75 -4.08 -11.05
C SER A 160 8.33 -3.50 -11.05
N ASN A 161 7.51 -3.92 -12.01
CA ASN A 161 6.06 -3.66 -12.03
C ASN A 161 5.24 -4.92 -11.66
N ARG A 162 5.90 -5.98 -11.18
CA ARG A 162 5.22 -7.22 -10.77
C ARG A 162 4.42 -6.99 -9.48
N PRO A 163 3.23 -7.58 -9.33
CA PRO A 163 2.44 -7.46 -8.10
C PRO A 163 3.12 -8.22 -6.95
N VAL A 164 3.40 -7.52 -5.87
CA VAL A 164 4.03 -8.08 -4.66
C VAL A 164 3.25 -7.68 -3.41
N GLU A 165 3.48 -8.40 -2.32
CA GLU A 165 2.80 -8.18 -1.04
C GLU A 165 3.79 -7.72 0.03
N LEU A 166 3.31 -6.99 1.04
CA LEU A 166 4.15 -6.68 2.22
C LEU A 166 4.54 -7.95 3.00
N LEU A 167 3.76 -9.04 2.87
CA LEU A 167 4.09 -10.35 3.42
C LEU A 167 5.38 -10.93 2.82
N SER A 168 5.77 -10.50 1.62
CA SER A 168 7.01 -10.91 0.96
C SER A 168 8.27 -10.34 1.62
N ILE A 169 8.17 -9.27 2.42
CA ILE A 169 9.35 -8.64 3.04
C ILE A 169 10.10 -9.64 3.94
N TYR A 170 9.37 -10.35 4.81
CA TYR A 170 10.01 -11.27 5.76
C TYR A 170 10.73 -12.45 5.07
N PRO A 171 10.12 -13.25 4.18
CA PRO A 171 10.84 -14.32 3.50
C PRO A 171 12.00 -13.79 2.63
N THR A 172 11.86 -12.60 2.03
CA THR A 172 12.98 -11.97 1.30
C THR A 172 14.17 -11.69 2.21
N LEU A 173 13.93 -11.16 3.41
CA LEU A 173 15.00 -10.90 4.38
C LEU A 173 15.62 -12.18 4.93
N ILE A 174 14.85 -13.27 5.07
CA ILE A 174 15.40 -14.59 5.42
C ILE A 174 16.41 -15.03 4.38
N ASP A 175 16.04 -14.97 3.10
CA ASP A 175 16.91 -15.41 2.00
C ASP A 175 18.16 -14.52 1.88
N LEU A 176 17.98 -13.19 1.88
CA LEU A 176 19.08 -12.24 1.76
C LEU A 176 20.09 -12.33 2.91
N CYS A 177 19.63 -12.68 4.11
CA CYS A 177 20.49 -12.84 5.28
C CYS A 177 21.00 -14.29 5.48
N GLY A 178 20.66 -15.23 4.59
CA GLY A 178 21.05 -16.64 4.72
C GLY A 178 20.50 -17.33 5.97
N LEU A 179 19.31 -16.90 6.45
CA LEU A 179 18.68 -17.46 7.64
C LEU A 179 17.90 -18.75 7.31
N PRO A 180 17.61 -19.61 8.32
CA PRO A 180 16.80 -20.80 8.08
C PRO A 180 15.40 -20.46 7.55
N ALA A 181 14.97 -21.19 6.53
CA ALA A 181 13.65 -21.03 5.93
C ALA A 181 12.52 -21.23 6.96
N ASN A 182 11.51 -20.37 6.93
CA ASN A 182 10.31 -20.49 7.76
C ASN A 182 9.11 -20.91 6.92
N GLN A 183 8.78 -22.20 6.97
CA GLN A 183 7.69 -22.81 6.20
C GLN A 183 6.28 -22.35 6.62
N LYS A 184 6.14 -21.55 7.68
CA LYS A 184 4.85 -20.98 8.13
C LYS A 184 4.52 -19.67 7.44
N LEU A 185 5.45 -19.07 6.69
CA LEU A 185 5.22 -17.81 6.00
C LEU A 185 4.38 -18.03 4.74
N GLU A 186 3.36 -17.20 4.57
CA GLU A 186 2.52 -17.21 3.36
C GLU A 186 3.10 -16.33 2.25
N GLY A 187 3.96 -15.37 2.60
CA GLY A 187 4.62 -14.50 1.64
C GLY A 187 5.66 -15.24 0.80
N VAL A 188 5.93 -14.70 -0.39
CA VAL A 188 6.92 -15.24 -1.34
C VAL A 188 8.12 -14.31 -1.39
N SER A 189 9.33 -14.87 -1.32
CA SER A 189 10.57 -14.09 -1.45
C SER A 189 10.66 -13.35 -2.77
N LEU A 190 11.11 -12.09 -2.70
CA LEU A 190 11.29 -11.20 -3.85
C LEU A 190 12.67 -11.35 -4.48
N GLN A 191 13.53 -12.27 -3.99
CA GLN A 191 14.87 -12.46 -4.53
C GLN A 191 14.91 -12.61 -6.06
N PRO A 192 14.01 -13.38 -6.72
CA PRO A 192 14.01 -13.45 -8.19
C PRO A 192 13.78 -12.09 -8.88
N LEU A 193 13.01 -11.19 -8.26
CA LEU A 193 12.77 -9.84 -8.76
C LEU A 193 13.90 -8.87 -8.42
N LEU A 194 14.65 -9.12 -7.35
CA LEU A 194 15.88 -8.38 -7.03
C LEU A 194 17.01 -8.72 -8.00
N ASP A 195 17.10 -9.99 -8.42
CA ASP A 195 18.08 -10.46 -9.40
C ASP A 195 17.71 -10.03 -10.84
N ASN A 196 16.41 -10.06 -11.17
CA ASN A 196 15.87 -9.61 -12.45
C ASN A 196 14.48 -8.98 -12.27
N PRO A 197 14.33 -7.64 -12.43
CA PRO A 197 13.05 -6.95 -12.23
C PRO A 197 11.92 -7.46 -13.14
N ASN A 198 12.27 -8.10 -14.26
CA ASN A 198 11.38 -8.61 -15.29
C ASN A 198 11.19 -10.12 -15.23
N ALA A 199 11.67 -10.80 -14.18
CA ALA A 199 11.52 -12.26 -14.04
C ALA A 199 10.06 -12.70 -14.21
N ASP A 200 9.86 -13.94 -14.67
CA ASP A 200 8.53 -14.55 -14.71
C ASP A 200 7.95 -14.59 -13.29
N TRP A 201 6.76 -14.02 -13.12
CA TRP A 201 6.17 -13.80 -11.80
C TRP A 201 4.70 -14.21 -11.82
N LYS A 202 4.42 -15.37 -11.23
CA LYS A 202 3.08 -15.99 -11.27
C LYS A 202 2.22 -15.63 -10.05
N HIS A 203 2.74 -14.77 -9.17
CA HIS A 203 2.05 -14.37 -7.95
C HIS A 203 1.15 -13.16 -8.19
N VAL A 204 0.22 -12.98 -7.26
CA VAL A 204 -0.72 -11.85 -7.21
C VAL A 204 -0.60 -11.21 -5.83
N ALA A 205 -1.02 -9.97 -5.70
CA ALA A 205 -1.16 -9.34 -4.39
C ALA A 205 -2.59 -9.51 -3.86
N ILE A 206 -2.73 -9.90 -2.59
CA ILE A 206 -4.02 -10.10 -1.93
C ILE A 206 -4.15 -9.09 -0.80
N SER A 207 -5.31 -8.47 -0.69
CA SER A 207 -5.66 -7.58 0.42
C SER A 207 -6.96 -8.01 1.04
N THR A 208 -7.04 -8.00 2.36
CA THR A 208 -8.23 -8.43 3.12
C THR A 208 -8.67 -7.33 4.06
N LEU A 209 -9.97 -7.04 4.11
CA LEU A 209 -10.55 -6.04 5.00
C LEU A 209 -11.76 -6.61 5.75
N GLY A 210 -11.53 -7.06 6.98
CA GLY A 210 -12.54 -7.81 7.74
C GLY A 210 -12.74 -9.22 7.16
N GLN A 211 -13.78 -9.90 7.64
CA GLN A 211 -14.07 -11.28 7.25
C GLN A 211 -14.69 -11.34 5.84
N ASN A 212 -14.17 -12.23 4.99
CA ASN A 212 -14.70 -12.53 3.65
C ASN A 212 -14.70 -11.37 2.62
N ASN A 213 -14.00 -10.25 2.89
CA ASN A 213 -13.80 -9.20 1.89
C ASN A 213 -12.34 -9.21 1.43
N HIS A 214 -12.12 -9.46 0.14
CA HIS A 214 -10.79 -9.59 -0.44
C HIS A 214 -10.66 -8.85 -1.76
N ALA A 215 -9.47 -8.30 -2.02
CA ALA A 215 -9.02 -7.90 -3.33
C ALA A 215 -7.86 -8.78 -3.78
N VAL A 216 -7.83 -9.08 -5.08
CA VAL A 216 -6.74 -9.75 -5.78
C VAL A 216 -6.28 -8.81 -6.90
N ARG A 217 -4.99 -8.46 -6.91
CA ARG A 217 -4.36 -7.60 -7.92
C ARG A 217 -3.26 -8.40 -8.63
N ASP A 218 -3.42 -8.61 -9.93
CA ASP A 218 -2.33 -9.10 -10.78
C ASP A 218 -1.60 -7.92 -11.45
N GLU A 219 -0.95 -8.10 -12.61
CA GLU A 219 -0.30 -6.98 -13.32
C GLU A 219 -1.30 -5.97 -13.92
N ARG A 220 -2.47 -6.42 -14.36
CA ARG A 220 -3.43 -5.59 -15.11
C ARG A 220 -4.78 -5.41 -14.45
N TRP A 221 -5.26 -6.41 -13.74
CA TRP A 221 -6.60 -6.47 -13.21
C TRP A 221 -6.60 -6.38 -11.70
N ARG A 222 -7.60 -5.68 -11.15
CA ARG A 222 -8.02 -5.82 -9.76
C ARG A 222 -9.39 -6.48 -9.74
N TYR A 223 -9.52 -7.54 -8.96
CA TYR A 223 -10.78 -8.19 -8.66
C TYR A 223 -11.08 -8.09 -7.17
N ILE A 224 -12.29 -7.71 -6.81
CA ILE A 224 -12.74 -7.59 -5.41
C ILE A 224 -13.97 -8.49 -5.21
N ARG A 225 -13.98 -9.25 -4.11
CA ARG A 225 -15.12 -10.05 -3.66
C ARG A 225 -15.46 -9.61 -2.24
N TYR A 226 -16.72 -9.25 -2.03
CA TYR A 226 -17.24 -8.91 -0.71
C TYR A 226 -17.91 -10.11 -0.02
N ALA A 227 -18.15 -9.97 1.28
CA ALA A 227 -18.74 -11.01 2.12
C ALA A 227 -20.15 -11.42 1.69
N ASP A 228 -20.95 -10.49 1.13
CA ASP A 228 -22.29 -10.77 0.59
C ASP A 228 -22.26 -11.45 -0.79
N GLY A 229 -21.06 -11.60 -1.35
CA GLY A 229 -20.84 -12.18 -2.65
C GLY A 229 -20.96 -11.24 -3.82
N SER A 230 -21.08 -9.93 -3.59
CA SER A 230 -20.92 -8.95 -4.65
C SER A 230 -19.47 -8.83 -5.11
N GLU A 231 -19.27 -8.36 -6.34
CA GLU A 231 -17.98 -8.38 -7.02
C GLU A 231 -17.69 -7.05 -7.71
N GLU A 232 -16.41 -6.69 -7.75
CA GLU A 232 -15.89 -5.62 -8.60
C GLU A 232 -14.74 -6.16 -9.45
N LEU A 233 -14.59 -5.63 -10.66
CA LEU A 233 -13.47 -5.91 -11.55
C LEU A 233 -13.06 -4.60 -12.23
N TYR A 234 -11.76 -4.31 -12.22
CA TYR A 234 -11.17 -3.13 -12.84
C TYR A 234 -10.01 -3.51 -13.76
N ASP A 235 -9.99 -2.91 -14.95
CA ASP A 235 -8.88 -3.01 -15.91
C ASP A 235 -7.93 -1.82 -15.73
N HIS A 236 -6.84 -1.99 -14.99
CA HIS A 236 -5.91 -0.88 -14.71
C HIS A 236 -5.19 -0.35 -15.94
N GLN A 237 -5.17 -1.11 -17.04
CA GLN A 237 -4.60 -0.63 -18.30
C GLN A 237 -5.50 0.43 -18.96
N ALA A 238 -6.82 0.28 -18.85
CA ALA A 238 -7.80 1.18 -19.46
C ALA A 238 -8.40 2.19 -18.46
N ASP A 239 -8.45 1.80 -17.18
CA ASP A 239 -9.08 2.53 -16.08
C ASP A 239 -8.17 2.51 -14.84
N PRO A 240 -7.07 3.29 -14.85
CA PRO A 240 -6.10 3.32 -13.75
C PRO A 240 -6.64 3.95 -12.45
N ASN A 241 -7.85 4.54 -12.49
CA ASN A 241 -8.48 5.13 -11.31
C ASN A 241 -9.62 4.27 -10.74
N GLU A 242 -9.92 3.13 -11.37
CA GLU A 242 -10.99 2.22 -10.94
C GLU A 242 -12.39 2.86 -10.97
N TRP A 243 -12.67 3.74 -11.94
CA TRP A 243 -13.96 4.43 -12.07
C TRP A 243 -15.06 3.58 -12.72
N ASN A 244 -14.70 2.49 -13.37
CA ASN A 244 -15.64 1.67 -14.13
C ASN A 244 -15.60 0.22 -13.66
N ASN A 245 -16.54 -0.15 -12.79
CA ASN A 245 -16.73 -1.54 -12.40
C ASN A 245 -17.32 -2.34 -13.57
N ILE A 246 -16.54 -3.28 -14.09
CA ILE A 246 -16.90 -4.13 -15.23
C ILE A 246 -17.25 -5.57 -14.84
N ALA A 247 -17.43 -5.86 -13.54
CA ALA A 247 -17.74 -7.22 -13.08
C ALA A 247 -19.04 -7.76 -13.67
N SER A 248 -20.05 -6.91 -13.83
CA SER A 248 -21.38 -7.24 -14.36
C SER A 248 -21.63 -6.73 -15.78
N LYS A 249 -20.65 -6.04 -16.40
CA LYS A 249 -20.80 -5.45 -17.73
C LYS A 249 -20.32 -6.46 -18.79
N PRO A 250 -21.19 -6.91 -19.72
CA PRO A 250 -20.78 -7.84 -20.76
C PRO A 250 -19.77 -7.19 -21.72
N LEU A 251 -18.48 -7.42 -21.49
CA LEU A 251 -17.43 -7.06 -22.44
C LEU A 251 -17.42 -8.03 -23.63
N PRO A 252 -17.01 -7.58 -24.83
CA PRO A 252 -16.81 -8.45 -25.99
C PRO A 252 -15.97 -9.67 -25.62
N SER A 253 -16.26 -10.83 -26.22
CA SER A 253 -15.56 -12.11 -26.01
C SER A 253 -15.68 -12.78 -24.62
N GLY A 254 -16.47 -12.23 -23.69
CA GLY A 254 -16.61 -12.77 -22.34
C GLY A 254 -15.32 -12.66 -21.51
N LEU A 255 -14.47 -11.68 -21.83
CA LEU A 255 -13.15 -11.51 -21.19
C LEU A 255 -13.27 -11.32 -19.68
N HIS A 256 -14.21 -10.48 -19.21
CA HIS A 256 -14.42 -10.23 -17.78
C HIS A 256 -14.69 -11.54 -17.00
N THR A 257 -15.54 -12.43 -17.52
CA THR A 257 -15.86 -13.72 -16.89
C THR A 257 -14.62 -14.61 -16.77
N LYS A 258 -13.79 -14.67 -17.82
CA LYS A 258 -12.54 -15.44 -17.82
C LYS A 258 -11.54 -14.88 -16.80
N VAL A 259 -11.39 -13.56 -16.74
CA VAL A 259 -10.50 -12.88 -15.80
C VAL A 259 -10.96 -13.12 -14.36
N ILE A 260 -12.25 -12.93 -14.07
CA ILE A 260 -12.85 -13.20 -12.76
C ILE A 260 -12.61 -14.66 -12.37
N GLY A 261 -12.90 -15.61 -13.27
CA GLY A 261 -12.69 -17.04 -13.01
C GLY A 261 -11.23 -17.41 -12.73
N ARG A 262 -10.27 -16.71 -13.34
CA ARG A 262 -8.84 -16.86 -13.05
C ARG A 262 -8.49 -16.27 -11.68
N LEU A 263 -8.85 -15.02 -11.42
CA LEU A 263 -8.47 -14.31 -10.19
C LEU A 263 -9.14 -14.86 -8.93
N LYS A 264 -10.39 -15.35 -9.05
CA LYS A 264 -11.11 -16.04 -7.97
C LYS A 264 -10.33 -17.22 -7.38
N LYS A 265 -9.48 -17.89 -8.18
CA LYS A 265 -8.66 -19.03 -7.70
C LYS A 265 -7.63 -18.63 -6.65
N HIS A 266 -7.30 -17.34 -6.57
CA HIS A 266 -6.36 -16.79 -5.60
C HIS A 266 -7.03 -16.30 -4.31
N LEU A 267 -8.37 -16.31 -4.22
CA LEU A 267 -9.04 -15.94 -2.98
C LEU A 267 -8.63 -16.88 -1.83
N PRO A 268 -8.47 -16.36 -0.59
CA PRO A 268 -8.18 -17.19 0.56
C PRO A 268 -9.21 -18.32 0.71
N LYS A 269 -8.70 -19.56 0.83
CA LYS A 269 -9.55 -20.75 1.06
C LYS A 269 -10.07 -20.82 2.50
N THR A 270 -9.29 -20.26 3.44
CA THR A 270 -9.61 -20.21 4.86
C THR A 270 -9.81 -18.76 5.25
N ASN A 271 -10.99 -18.44 5.78
CA ASN A 271 -11.34 -17.09 6.25
C ASN A 271 -11.57 -17.11 7.76
N SER A 272 -10.61 -16.59 8.51
CA SER A 272 -10.76 -16.48 9.97
C SER A 272 -11.68 -15.31 10.34
N PRO A 273 -12.47 -15.43 11.42
CA PRO A 273 -13.22 -14.31 11.97
C PRO A 273 -12.30 -13.15 12.32
N GLN A 274 -12.83 -11.93 12.25
CA GLN A 274 -12.08 -10.76 12.69
C GLN A 274 -11.74 -10.88 14.18
N ARG A 275 -10.48 -10.57 14.55
CA ARG A 275 -10.00 -10.63 15.94
C ARG A 275 -10.92 -9.82 16.85
N GLY A 276 -11.53 -10.48 17.84
CA GLY A 276 -12.51 -9.89 18.77
C GLY A 276 -13.98 -10.22 18.45
N GLN A 277 -14.27 -10.91 17.34
CA GLN A 277 -15.57 -11.48 17.00
C GLN A 277 -15.62 -13.00 17.21
N THR A 278 -14.94 -13.52 18.24
CA THR A 278 -15.24 -14.87 18.72
C THR A 278 -16.62 -14.83 19.37
N GLU A 279 -17.50 -15.72 18.91
CA GLU A 279 -18.88 -15.92 19.39
C GLU A 279 -18.95 -15.73 20.91
N ARG A 280 -19.80 -14.78 21.35
CA ARG A 280 -20.37 -14.81 22.69
C ARG A 280 -21.59 -15.71 22.68
#